data_AF-A0A957F0P4-F1
#
_entry.id   AF-A0A957F0P4-F1
#
_cell.length_a   1.000
_cell.length_b   1.000
_cell.length_c   1.000
_cell.angle_alpha   90.00
_cell.angle_beta   90.00
_cell.angle_gamma   90.00
#
_symmetry.space_group_name_H-M   'P 1'
#
loop_
_entity.id
_entity.type
_entity.pdbx_description
1 polymer ?
#
loop_
_entity_poly.entity_id
_entity_poly.type
_entity_poly.pdbx_seq_one_letter_code
_entity_poly.pdbx_strand_id
1 'polypeptide(L)'
;MKKLGATVFMGDITDTASLRPAMAGCDVVFHVAAWYKLGAPDWMNAEAINVGGTRRVLRLAHELGITKIVYTSTVAVFGDTQGQLVDESYYKEGPFLTEYDRTKWLAHYKVAVPLIEKGAPIVIVMPGGVYGPGDASFIAQLMRMFYRGLPVLPGSDLTVTYAHVDDIAEGHLLAADKGKVGESYILTGPAIPLNEMVDFWAHLIG
;
A
#
# COMPACT_ATOMS: atom_id res chain seq x y z
N MET A 1 6.96 6.25 -18.07
CA MET A 1 7.28 7.55 -17.42
C MET A 1 7.58 8.65 -18.42
N LYS A 2 8.75 8.71 -19.08
CA LYS A 2 9.05 9.81 -20.03
C LYS A 2 8.04 9.96 -21.18
N LYS A 3 7.56 8.84 -21.74
CA LYS A 3 6.50 8.82 -22.76
C LYS A 3 5.13 9.34 -22.28
N LEU A 4 4.93 9.42 -20.96
CA LEU A 4 3.72 9.95 -20.33
C LEU A 4 3.88 11.44 -19.93
N GLY A 5 4.96 12.11 -20.37
CA GLY A 5 5.25 13.50 -20.03
C GLY A 5 5.89 13.71 -18.65
N ALA A 6 6.25 12.64 -17.94
CA ALA A 6 6.86 12.76 -16.61
C ALA A 6 8.37 13.02 -16.67
N THR A 7 8.84 13.97 -15.87
CA THR A 7 10.26 14.14 -15.54
C THR A 7 10.68 13.06 -14.56
N VAL A 8 11.81 12.40 -14.82
CA VAL A 8 12.30 11.28 -13.99
C VAL A 8 13.54 11.74 -13.23
N PHE A 9 13.51 11.57 -11.91
CA PHE A 9 14.64 11.77 -11.02
C PHE A 9 15.09 10.42 -10.48
N MET A 10 16.40 10.18 -10.46
CA MET A 10 16.98 9.00 -9.81
C MET A 10 17.24 9.33 -8.35
N GLY A 11 16.75 8.49 -7.44
CA GLY A 11 16.96 8.64 -6.00
C GLY A 11 16.57 7.38 -5.24
N ASP A 12 16.92 7.36 -3.96
CA ASP A 12 16.67 6.28 -3.02
C ASP A 12 15.97 6.86 -1.78
N ILE A 13 14.85 6.26 -1.37
CA ILE A 13 14.10 6.72 -0.19
C ILE A 13 14.88 6.58 1.12
N THR A 14 15.97 5.80 1.14
CA THR A 14 16.91 5.71 2.27
C THR A 14 17.93 6.85 2.30
N ASP A 15 18.09 7.61 1.20
CA ASP A 15 18.93 8.80 1.08
C ASP A 15 18.11 10.06 0.83
N THR A 16 17.84 10.82 1.89
CA THR A 16 17.08 12.08 1.86
C THR A 16 17.65 13.11 0.87
N ALA A 17 18.97 13.16 0.67
CA ALA A 17 19.58 14.15 -0.22
C ALA A 17 19.18 13.90 -1.68
N SER A 18 19.04 12.64 -2.08
CA SER A 18 18.61 12.23 -3.42
C SER A 18 17.14 12.59 -3.72
N LEU A 19 16.30 12.74 -2.70
CA LEU A 19 14.86 13.01 -2.84
C LEU A 19 14.55 14.49 -3.06
N ARG A 20 15.33 15.39 -2.44
CA ARG A 20 15.05 16.83 -2.41
C ARG A 20 14.89 17.46 -3.80
N PRO A 21 15.75 17.18 -4.80
CA PRO A 21 15.58 17.75 -6.14
C PRO A 21 14.26 17.36 -6.81
N ALA A 22 13.75 16.16 -6.53
CA ALA A 22 12.51 15.66 -7.11
C ALA A 22 11.25 16.21 -6.41
N MET A 23 11.37 16.64 -5.16
CA MET A 23 10.25 17.10 -4.32
C MET A 23 10.14 18.62 -4.22
N ALA A 24 11.24 19.34 -4.44
CA ALA A 24 11.26 20.80 -4.34
C ALA A 24 10.34 21.44 -5.39
N GLY A 25 9.39 22.27 -4.93
CA GLY A 25 8.43 22.95 -5.78
C GLY A 25 7.22 22.11 -6.18
N CYS A 26 7.06 20.89 -5.65
CA CYS A 26 5.84 20.10 -5.84
C CYS A 26 4.70 20.59 -4.93
N ASP A 27 3.48 20.64 -5.46
CA ASP A 27 2.27 20.93 -4.68
C ASP A 27 1.81 19.72 -3.86
N VAL A 28 1.98 18.51 -4.42
CA VAL A 28 1.50 17.25 -3.85
C VAL A 28 2.58 16.18 -3.95
N VAL A 29 2.70 15.34 -2.91
CA VAL A 29 3.53 14.13 -2.94
C VAL A 29 2.68 12.89 -2.76
N PHE A 30 2.82 11.93 -3.67
CA PHE A 30 2.27 10.58 -3.54
C PHE A 30 3.39 9.63 -3.11
N HIS A 31 3.38 9.21 -1.84
CA HIS A 31 4.33 8.20 -1.34
C HIS A 31 3.74 6.79 -1.49
N VAL A 32 3.93 6.23 -2.68
CA VAL A 32 3.49 4.88 -3.07
C VAL A 32 4.60 3.83 -2.87
N ALA A 33 5.85 4.27 -2.72
CA ALA A 33 7.02 3.39 -2.68
C ALA A 33 7.04 2.53 -1.41
N ALA A 34 7.06 1.21 -1.58
CA ALA A 34 7.23 0.25 -0.50
C ALA A 34 7.96 -1.00 -1.00
N TRP A 35 8.66 -1.66 -0.09
CA TRP A 35 9.18 -3.00 -0.29
C TRP A 35 8.07 -4.02 -0.01
N TYR A 36 7.63 -4.72 -1.05
CA TYR A 36 6.47 -5.64 -1.05
C TYR A 36 6.88 -7.13 -1.18
N LYS A 37 8.16 -7.48 -1.03
CA LYS A 37 8.62 -8.86 -1.29
C LYS A 37 8.33 -9.79 -0.10
N LEU A 38 7.24 -10.54 -0.17
CA LEU A 38 6.96 -11.65 0.74
C LEU A 38 7.96 -12.80 0.51
N GLY A 39 8.59 -13.30 1.58
CA GLY A 39 9.49 -14.47 1.53
C GLY A 39 10.91 -14.24 1.00
N ALA A 40 11.35 -12.99 0.81
CA ALA A 40 12.71 -12.70 0.37
C ALA A 40 13.73 -12.79 1.54
N PRO A 41 14.94 -13.34 1.31
CA PRO A 41 15.98 -13.47 2.35
C PRO A 41 16.55 -12.13 2.83
N ASP A 42 16.24 -11.02 2.16
CA ASP A 42 16.72 -9.67 2.46
C ASP A 42 15.77 -8.89 3.39
N TRP A 43 15.17 -9.59 4.37
CA TRP A 43 14.27 -9.00 5.37
C TRP A 43 14.97 -7.92 6.21
N MET A 44 16.30 -7.99 6.34
CA MET A 44 17.11 -7.00 7.07
C MET A 44 16.95 -5.56 6.53
N ASN A 45 16.59 -5.39 5.26
CA ASN A 45 16.39 -4.07 4.65
C ASN A 45 14.92 -3.60 4.67
N ALA A 46 13.96 -4.46 5.00
CA ALA A 46 12.54 -4.15 4.94
C ALA A 46 12.15 -2.98 5.87
N GLU A 47 12.62 -3.00 7.12
CA GLU A 47 12.34 -1.93 8.08
C GLU A 47 13.00 -0.61 7.67
N ALA A 48 14.26 -0.65 7.25
CA ALA A 48 14.99 0.52 6.78
C ALA A 48 14.28 1.22 5.60
N ILE A 49 13.71 0.44 4.69
CA ILE A 49 12.98 0.94 3.52
C ILE A 49 11.56 1.38 3.92
N ASN A 50 10.75 0.46 4.44
CA ASN A 50 9.32 0.71 4.69
C ASN A 50 9.10 1.71 5.82
N VAL A 51 9.85 1.60 6.92
CA VAL A 51 9.72 2.52 8.06
C VAL A 51 10.64 3.72 7.89
N GLY A 52 11.92 3.46 7.66
CA GLY A 52 12.94 4.50 7.54
C GLY A 52 12.75 5.37 6.29
N GLY A 53 12.46 4.78 5.14
CA GLY A 53 12.22 5.50 3.89
C GLY A 53 10.93 6.32 3.95
N THR A 54 9.85 5.74 4.45
CA THR A 54 8.59 6.49 4.71
C THR A 54 8.83 7.68 5.62
N ARG A 55 9.59 7.51 6.72
CA ARG A 55 9.93 8.63 7.61
C ARG A 55 10.65 9.75 6.88
N ARG A 56 11.60 9.43 6.01
CA ARG A 56 12.38 10.42 5.26
C ARG A 56 11.52 11.16 4.24
N VAL A 57 10.74 10.43 3.43
CA VAL A 57 9.85 11.01 2.42
C VAL A 57 8.82 11.95 3.07
N LEU A 58 8.10 11.47 4.09
CA LEU A 58 7.05 12.24 4.74
C LEU A 58 7.62 13.47 5.48
N ARG A 59 8.75 13.33 6.20
CA ARG A 59 9.40 14.49 6.82
C ARG A 59 9.87 15.50 5.80
N LEU A 60 10.56 15.06 4.74
CA LEU A 60 11.11 15.96 3.74
C LEU A 60 10.00 16.73 3.02
N ALA A 61 8.88 16.07 2.70
CA ALA A 61 7.72 16.74 2.11
C ALA A 61 7.19 17.84 3.03
N HIS A 62 7.06 17.53 4.33
CA HIS A 62 6.63 18.50 5.32
C HIS A 62 7.64 19.66 5.48
N GLU A 63 8.94 19.38 5.55
CA GLU A 63 10.02 20.37 5.65
C GLU A 63 10.08 21.30 4.43
N LEU A 64 9.71 20.80 3.24
CA LEU A 64 9.65 21.57 2.00
C LEU A 64 8.37 22.41 1.86
N GLY A 65 7.45 22.34 2.82
CA GLY A 65 6.20 23.10 2.78
C GLY A 65 5.19 22.57 1.75
N ILE A 66 5.29 21.30 1.36
CA ILE A 66 4.34 20.66 0.45
C ILE A 66 2.97 20.62 1.13
N THR A 67 1.92 21.06 0.44
CA THR A 67 0.61 21.36 1.04
C THR A 67 -0.31 20.14 1.13
N LYS A 68 0.02 19.04 0.44
CA LYS A 68 -0.68 17.76 0.51
C LYS A 68 0.27 16.58 0.30
N ILE A 69 0.17 15.57 1.16
CA ILE A 69 0.92 14.33 1.04
C ILE A 69 -0.07 13.17 1.06
N VAL A 70 -0.15 12.38 -0.01
CA VAL A 70 -0.91 11.13 -0.02
C VAL A 70 0.04 9.98 0.31
N TYR A 71 -0.15 9.37 1.48
CA TYR A 71 0.64 8.22 1.93
C TYR A 71 -0.10 6.91 1.67
N THR A 72 0.51 6.00 0.91
CA THR A 72 -0.06 4.67 0.63
C THR A 72 0.32 3.66 1.72
N SER A 73 -0.59 3.49 2.68
CA SER A 73 -0.57 2.39 3.64
C SER A 73 -1.17 1.12 3.01
N THR A 74 -1.86 0.30 3.78
CA THR A 74 -2.54 -0.93 3.32
C THR A 74 -3.51 -1.39 4.41
N VAL A 75 -4.57 -2.13 4.05
CA VAL A 75 -5.43 -2.84 5.02
C VAL A 75 -4.66 -3.90 5.83
N ALA A 76 -3.49 -4.35 5.38
CA ALA A 76 -2.66 -5.32 6.12
C ALA A 76 -2.19 -4.80 7.49
N VAL A 77 -2.28 -3.49 7.75
CA VAL A 77 -2.03 -2.94 9.09
C VAL A 77 -3.04 -3.48 10.12
N PHE A 78 -4.24 -3.85 9.69
CA PHE A 78 -5.28 -4.42 10.55
C PHE A 78 -4.98 -5.87 10.99
N GLY A 79 -4.05 -6.57 10.34
CA GLY A 79 -3.74 -7.96 10.69
C GLY A 79 -4.93 -8.91 10.47
N ASP A 80 -4.99 -9.98 11.26
CA ASP A 80 -6.11 -10.92 11.25
C ASP A 80 -7.29 -10.35 12.04
N THR A 81 -8.36 -9.97 11.35
CA THR A 81 -9.57 -9.41 11.94
C THR A 81 -10.54 -10.46 12.50
N GLN A 82 -10.16 -11.75 12.50
CA GLN A 82 -10.99 -12.86 12.99
C GLN A 82 -12.38 -12.89 12.34
N GLY A 83 -12.44 -12.60 11.03
CA GLY A 83 -13.67 -12.57 10.25
C GLY A 83 -14.52 -11.30 10.41
N GLN A 84 -14.07 -10.30 11.17
CA GLN A 84 -14.76 -9.02 11.27
C GLN A 84 -14.46 -8.14 10.06
N LEU A 85 -15.49 -7.50 9.52
CA LEU A 85 -15.34 -6.38 8.60
C LEU A 85 -15.06 -5.12 9.42
N VAL A 86 -13.92 -4.49 9.15
CA VAL A 86 -13.39 -3.37 9.96
C VAL A 86 -13.27 -2.11 9.11
N ASP A 87 -13.27 -0.96 9.77
CA ASP A 87 -13.03 0.35 9.18
C ASP A 87 -11.69 0.96 9.64
N GLU A 88 -11.41 2.21 9.26
CA GLU A 88 -10.17 2.92 9.56
C GLU A 88 -9.95 3.18 11.05
N SER A 89 -10.99 3.06 11.88
CA SER A 89 -10.87 3.18 13.34
C SER A 89 -10.29 1.93 14.00
N TYR A 90 -10.26 0.81 13.26
CA TYR A 90 -9.76 -0.45 13.80
C TYR A 90 -8.26 -0.41 14.07
N TYR A 91 -7.89 -0.88 15.26
CA TYR A 91 -6.52 -1.01 15.68
C TYR A 91 -6.27 -2.43 16.11
N LYS A 92 -5.31 -3.09 15.44
CA LYS A 92 -5.03 -4.49 15.70
C LYS A 92 -4.40 -4.73 17.06
N GLU A 93 -4.73 -5.87 17.65
CA GLU A 93 -4.08 -6.39 18.83
C GLU A 93 -3.36 -7.70 18.49
N GLY A 94 -2.34 -8.05 19.28
CA GLY A 94 -1.59 -9.29 19.09
C GLY A 94 -0.44 -9.21 18.07
N PRO A 95 0.13 -10.38 17.70
CA PRO A 95 1.36 -10.46 16.92
C PRO A 95 1.14 -10.08 15.44
N PHE A 96 2.26 -9.77 14.76
CA PHE A 96 2.26 -9.60 13.30
C PHE A 96 2.35 -10.96 12.62
N LEU A 97 1.56 -11.17 11.56
CA LEU A 97 1.61 -12.40 10.76
C LEU A 97 2.87 -12.46 9.90
N THR A 98 3.30 -11.31 9.38
CA THR A 98 4.50 -11.19 8.54
C THR A 98 5.34 -9.95 8.88
N GLU A 99 6.60 -9.95 8.45
CA GLU A 99 7.48 -8.77 8.57
C GLU A 99 6.98 -7.58 7.72
N TYR A 100 6.30 -7.87 6.61
CA TYR A 100 5.64 -6.83 5.82
C TYR A 100 4.55 -6.13 6.64
N ASP A 101 3.68 -6.89 7.33
CA ASP A 101 2.62 -6.33 8.16
C ASP A 101 3.21 -5.51 9.31
N ARG A 102 4.28 -6.01 9.93
CA ARG A 102 5.03 -5.30 10.98
C ARG A 102 5.55 -3.96 10.48
N THR A 103 6.30 -3.96 9.39
CA THR A 103 6.95 -2.74 8.88
C THR A 103 5.94 -1.72 8.34
N LYS A 104 4.87 -2.16 7.65
CA LYS A 104 3.78 -1.27 7.21
C LYS A 104 3.01 -0.69 8.39
N TRP A 105 2.73 -1.48 9.42
CA TRP A 105 2.09 -1.00 10.64
C TRP A 105 2.96 0.03 11.37
N LEU A 106 4.27 -0.22 11.49
CA LEU A 106 5.20 0.75 12.08
C LEU A 106 5.27 2.04 11.27
N ALA A 107 5.34 1.95 9.94
CA ALA A 107 5.31 3.12 9.07
C ALA A 107 3.99 3.90 9.19
N HIS A 108 2.85 3.22 9.35
CA HIS A 108 1.56 3.86 9.54
C HIS A 108 1.46 4.53 10.93
N TYR A 109 1.50 3.75 12.01
CA TYR A 109 1.18 4.24 13.36
C TYR A 109 2.36 4.88 14.10
N LYS A 110 3.61 4.59 13.71
CA LYS A 110 4.82 5.14 14.37
C LYS A 110 5.59 6.14 13.51
N VAL A 111 5.10 6.44 12.31
CA VAL A 111 5.68 7.48 11.43
C VAL A 111 4.61 8.43 10.94
N ALA A 112 3.66 7.97 10.13
CA ALA A 112 2.68 8.84 9.47
C ALA A 112 1.75 9.52 10.50
N VAL A 113 1.15 8.75 11.40
CA VAL A 113 0.25 9.29 12.45
C VAL A 113 0.94 10.34 13.34
N PRO A 114 2.14 10.09 13.90
CA PRO A 114 2.85 11.12 14.67
C PRO A 114 3.29 12.36 13.85
N LEU A 115 3.44 12.25 12.53
CA LEU A 115 3.71 13.41 11.67
C LEU A 115 2.45 14.23 11.41
N ILE A 116 1.30 13.58 11.24
CA ILE A 116 -0.02 14.24 11.19
C ILE A 116 -0.25 15.05 12.47
N GLU A 117 0.00 14.45 13.64
CA GLU A 117 -0.13 15.12 14.95
C GLU A 117 0.78 16.35 15.08
N LYS A 118 1.89 16.39 14.33
CA LYS A 118 2.82 17.52 14.25
C LYS A 118 2.47 18.55 13.16
N GLY A 119 1.33 18.38 12.49
CA GLY A 119 0.84 19.29 11.46
C GLY A 119 1.31 18.98 10.04
N ALA A 120 1.89 17.80 9.78
CA ALA A 120 2.19 17.40 8.41
C ALA A 120 0.88 17.16 7.64
N PRO A 121 0.71 17.69 6.41
CA PRO A 121 -0.54 17.64 5.66
C PRO A 121 -0.75 16.29 4.95
N ILE A 122 -0.74 15.21 5.72
CA ILE A 122 -0.81 13.84 5.22
C ILE A 122 -2.27 13.37 5.17
N VAL A 123 -2.65 12.76 4.06
CA VAL A 123 -3.86 11.95 3.87
C VAL A 123 -3.39 10.52 3.65
N ILE A 124 -3.99 9.56 4.34
CA ILE A 124 -3.60 8.16 4.22
C ILE A 124 -4.61 7.41 3.37
N VAL A 125 -4.12 6.63 2.42
CA VAL A 125 -4.95 5.66 1.68
C VAL A 125 -4.50 4.25 2.03
N MET A 126 -5.45 3.32 2.12
CA MET A 126 -5.25 1.97 2.61
C MET A 126 -5.78 0.95 1.60
N PRO A 127 -5.03 0.65 0.52
CA PRO A 127 -5.44 -0.34 -0.46
C PRO A 127 -5.57 -1.75 0.14
N GLY A 128 -6.55 -2.49 -0.39
CA GLY A 128 -6.65 -3.96 -0.29
C GLY A 128 -5.65 -4.68 -1.19
N GLY A 129 -5.98 -5.92 -1.56
CA GLY A 129 -5.29 -6.67 -2.60
C GLY A 129 -5.50 -6.01 -3.97
N VAL A 130 -4.43 -5.43 -4.52
CA VAL A 130 -4.50 -4.77 -5.84
C VAL A 130 -4.33 -5.80 -6.95
N TYR A 131 -5.19 -5.75 -7.95
CA TYR A 131 -5.10 -6.59 -9.16
C TYR A 131 -5.28 -5.75 -10.43
N GLY A 132 -4.80 -6.27 -11.56
CA GLY A 132 -4.98 -5.64 -12.87
C GLY A 132 -3.80 -5.83 -13.81
N PRO A 133 -3.82 -5.19 -15.00
CA PRO A 133 -2.74 -5.28 -15.97
C PRO A 133 -1.38 -4.84 -15.39
N GLY A 134 -0.34 -5.63 -15.66
CA GLY A 134 1.02 -5.34 -15.18
C GLY A 134 1.30 -5.77 -13.74
N ASP A 135 0.34 -6.41 -13.05
CA ASP A 135 0.52 -6.86 -11.68
C ASP A 135 1.60 -7.96 -11.56
N ALA A 136 2.54 -7.75 -10.64
CA ALA A 136 3.63 -8.68 -10.30
C ALA A 136 3.47 -9.27 -8.88
N SER A 137 2.36 -8.99 -8.21
CA SER A 137 2.04 -9.44 -6.86
C SER A 137 1.89 -10.96 -6.76
N PHE A 138 1.75 -11.43 -5.52
CA PHE A 138 1.41 -12.82 -5.23
C PHE A 138 0.05 -13.22 -5.86
N ILE A 139 -0.92 -12.31 -5.91
CA ILE A 139 -2.25 -12.57 -6.49
C ILE A 139 -2.13 -12.85 -7.99
N ALA A 140 -1.37 -12.03 -8.72
CA ALA A 140 -1.08 -12.29 -10.13
C ALA A 140 -0.32 -13.61 -10.35
N GLN A 141 0.55 -14.01 -9.42
CA GLN A 141 1.20 -15.32 -9.49
C GLN A 141 0.20 -16.47 -9.31
N LEU A 142 -0.72 -16.37 -8.34
CA LEU A 142 -1.80 -17.34 -8.14
C LEU A 142 -2.69 -17.44 -9.38
N MET A 143 -3.12 -16.31 -9.95
CA MET A 143 -3.89 -16.27 -11.21
C MET A 143 -3.16 -16.98 -12.35
N ARG A 144 -1.85 -16.76 -12.52
CA ARG A 144 -1.03 -17.42 -13.55
C ARG A 144 -0.88 -18.92 -13.30
N MET A 145 -0.74 -19.35 -12.05
CA MET A 145 -0.70 -20.77 -11.70
C MET A 145 -2.03 -21.44 -12.01
N PHE A 146 -3.13 -20.81 -11.64
CA PHE A 146 -4.49 -21.28 -11.93
C PHE A 146 -4.70 -21.46 -13.43
N TYR A 147 -4.37 -20.44 -14.22
CA TYR A 147 -4.49 -20.47 -15.68
C TYR A 147 -3.64 -21.57 -16.33
N ARG A 148 -2.55 -22.01 -15.68
CA ARG A 148 -1.70 -23.12 -16.14
C ARG A 148 -2.20 -24.50 -15.70
N GLY A 149 -3.37 -24.58 -15.05
CA GLY A 149 -3.93 -25.82 -14.51
C GLY A 149 -3.19 -26.33 -13.27
N LEU A 150 -2.37 -25.49 -12.61
CA LEU A 150 -1.73 -25.87 -11.36
C LEU A 150 -2.73 -25.70 -10.20
N PRO A 151 -2.77 -26.63 -9.23
CA PRO A 151 -3.62 -26.48 -8.06
C PRO A 151 -3.31 -25.18 -7.31
N VAL A 152 -4.32 -24.34 -7.12
CA VAL A 152 -4.20 -23.06 -6.42
C VAL A 152 -4.97 -23.17 -5.12
N LEU A 153 -4.31 -23.77 -4.12
CA LEU A 153 -4.73 -23.91 -2.72
C LEU A 153 -6.00 -24.76 -2.43
N PRO A 154 -5.87 -25.89 -1.72
CA PRO A 154 -6.98 -26.49 -0.99
C PRO A 154 -7.23 -25.77 0.34
N GLY A 155 -8.49 -25.37 0.59
CA GLY A 155 -9.03 -25.21 1.95
C GLY A 155 -8.58 -24.00 2.78
N SER A 156 -8.34 -22.83 2.17
CA SER A 156 -8.12 -21.62 2.97
C SER A 156 -9.43 -20.87 3.21
N ASP A 157 -9.86 -20.77 4.48
CA ASP A 157 -10.88 -19.80 4.96
C ASP A 157 -10.37 -18.34 4.91
N LEU A 158 -9.28 -18.09 4.16
CA LEU A 158 -8.68 -16.78 4.02
C LEU A 158 -9.61 -15.88 3.21
N THR A 159 -10.14 -14.86 3.88
CA THR A 159 -10.93 -13.80 3.26
C THR A 159 -10.07 -12.57 3.04
N VAL A 160 -10.21 -11.98 1.87
CA VAL A 160 -9.31 -10.95 1.35
C VAL A 160 -10.14 -9.94 0.57
N THR A 161 -9.78 -8.66 0.68
CA THR A 161 -10.45 -7.59 -0.05
C THR A 161 -9.63 -7.22 -1.29
N TYR A 162 -10.29 -6.93 -2.41
CA TYR A 162 -9.61 -6.65 -3.69
C TYR A 162 -10.08 -5.34 -4.32
N ALA A 163 -9.17 -4.64 -5.01
CA ALA A 163 -9.52 -3.52 -5.87
C ALA A 163 -8.68 -3.48 -7.14
N HIS A 164 -9.29 -3.02 -8.22
CA HIS A 164 -8.60 -2.88 -9.49
C HIS A 164 -7.57 -1.75 -9.41
N VAL A 165 -6.44 -1.90 -10.09
CA VAL A 165 -5.34 -0.92 -10.07
C VAL A 165 -5.78 0.48 -10.49
N ASP A 166 -6.72 0.58 -11.44
CA ASP A 166 -7.24 1.88 -11.88
C ASP A 166 -8.12 2.55 -10.81
N ASP A 167 -8.94 1.78 -10.08
CA ASP A 167 -9.75 2.31 -8.98
C ASP A 167 -8.86 2.78 -7.82
N ILE A 168 -7.76 2.06 -7.56
CA ILE A 168 -6.75 2.48 -6.58
C ILE A 168 -6.10 3.79 -7.03
N ALA A 169 -5.72 3.92 -8.30
CA ALA A 169 -5.13 5.14 -8.82
C ALA A 169 -6.10 6.33 -8.73
N GLU A 170 -7.36 6.13 -9.10
CA GLU A 170 -8.42 7.13 -8.94
C GLU A 170 -8.62 7.52 -7.46
N GLY A 171 -8.65 6.54 -6.55
CA GLY A 171 -8.74 6.76 -5.11
C GLY A 171 -7.58 7.61 -4.57
N HIS A 172 -6.35 7.43 -5.06
CA HIS A 172 -5.22 8.30 -4.70
C HIS A 172 -5.44 9.74 -5.17
N LEU A 173 -5.91 9.94 -6.41
CA LEU A 173 -6.19 11.27 -6.95
C LEU A 173 -7.31 11.97 -6.16
N LEU A 174 -8.37 11.23 -5.82
CA LEU A 174 -9.45 11.73 -4.97
C LEU A 174 -8.97 12.07 -3.55
N ALA A 175 -8.05 11.29 -2.98
CA ALA A 175 -7.45 11.60 -1.69
C ALA A 175 -6.59 12.87 -1.73
N ALA A 176 -5.90 13.14 -2.85
CA ALA A 176 -5.16 14.39 -3.03
C ALA A 176 -6.09 15.60 -3.14
N ASP A 177 -7.17 15.48 -3.92
CA ASP A 177 -8.11 16.56 -4.22
C ASP A 177 -9.09 16.84 -3.06
N LYS A 178 -9.71 15.79 -2.51
CA LYS A 178 -10.84 15.88 -1.58
C LYS A 178 -10.56 15.30 -0.20
N GLY A 179 -9.46 14.55 -0.05
CA GLY A 179 -9.09 13.92 1.20
C GLY A 179 -8.80 14.94 2.30
N LYS A 180 -9.36 14.70 3.48
CA LYS A 180 -9.13 15.53 4.67
C LYS A 180 -7.77 15.16 5.27
N VAL A 181 -6.96 16.18 5.56
CA VAL A 181 -5.67 15.99 6.24
C VAL A 181 -5.91 15.31 7.59
N GLY A 182 -5.09 14.29 7.87
CA GLY A 182 -5.15 13.48 9.08
C GLY A 182 -6.06 12.28 9.00
N GLU A 183 -6.92 12.18 7.98
CA GLU A 183 -7.81 11.06 7.78
C GLU A 183 -7.15 9.91 7.00
N SER A 184 -7.70 8.72 7.21
CA SER A 184 -7.38 7.51 6.46
C SER A 184 -8.58 7.06 5.64
N TYR A 185 -8.33 6.43 4.49
CA TYR A 185 -9.36 5.93 3.59
C TYR A 185 -9.01 4.53 3.08
N ILE A 186 -9.84 3.53 3.38
CA ILE A 186 -9.76 2.19 2.82
C ILE A 186 -10.16 2.23 1.34
N LEU A 187 -9.27 1.73 0.49
CA LEU A 187 -9.47 1.64 -0.95
C LEU A 187 -9.56 0.18 -1.35
N THR A 188 -10.75 -0.40 -1.23
CA THR A 188 -10.97 -1.80 -1.59
C THR A 188 -12.43 -2.09 -1.94
N GLY A 189 -12.65 -3.15 -2.71
CA GLY A 189 -13.96 -3.77 -2.93
C GLY A 189 -14.36 -4.71 -1.78
N PRO A 190 -15.40 -5.55 -1.99
CA PRO A 190 -15.92 -6.43 -0.96
C PRO A 190 -14.88 -7.45 -0.47
N ALA A 191 -15.09 -7.96 0.74
CA ALA A 191 -14.35 -9.09 1.28
C ALA A 191 -14.81 -10.37 0.58
N ILE A 192 -13.87 -11.09 -0.03
CA ILE A 192 -14.14 -12.29 -0.81
C ILE A 192 -13.26 -13.43 -0.27
N PRO A 193 -13.84 -14.59 0.08
CA PRO A 193 -13.10 -15.81 0.37
C PRO A 193 -12.24 -16.24 -0.81
N LEU A 194 -11.02 -16.73 -0.57
CA LEU A 194 -10.08 -17.08 -1.65
C LEU A 194 -10.64 -18.17 -2.58
N ASN A 195 -11.44 -19.11 -2.07
CA ASN A 195 -12.12 -20.13 -2.86
C ASN A 195 -13.16 -19.54 -3.83
N GLU A 196 -13.97 -18.56 -3.40
CA GLU A 196 -14.93 -17.89 -4.28
C GLU A 196 -14.25 -17.16 -5.44
N MET A 197 -13.06 -16.61 -5.19
CA MET A 197 -12.25 -16.00 -6.24
C MET A 197 -11.73 -17.04 -7.24
N VAL A 198 -11.28 -18.22 -6.77
CA VAL A 198 -10.85 -19.32 -7.66
C VAL A 198 -12.03 -19.83 -8.49
N ASP A 199 -13.21 -19.98 -7.88
CA ASP A 199 -14.45 -20.37 -8.58
C ASP A 199 -14.83 -19.33 -9.65
N PHE A 200 -14.68 -18.04 -9.35
CA PHE A 200 -14.88 -16.97 -10.33
C PHE A 200 -13.91 -17.07 -11.51
N TRP A 201 -12.63 -17.38 -11.27
CA TRP A 201 -11.68 -17.59 -12.35
C TRP A 201 -12.02 -18.80 -13.21
N ALA A 202 -12.46 -19.91 -12.59
CA ALA A 202 -12.91 -21.10 -13.32
C ALA A 202 -14.08 -20.76 -14.24
N HIS A 203 -15.07 -20.03 -13.74
CA HIS A 203 -16.23 -19.61 -14.51
C HIS A 203 -15.85 -18.74 -15.73
N LEU A 204 -14.83 -17.89 -15.60
CA LEU A 204 -14.37 -17.02 -16.70
C LEU A 204 -13.68 -17.78 -17.84
N ILE A 205 -13.02 -18.91 -17.56
CA ILE A 205 -12.23 -19.64 -18.56
C ILE A 205 -12.95 -20.86 -19.17
N GLY A 206 -14.09 -21.26 -18.60
CA GLY A 206 -14.87 -22.44 -19.01
C GLY A 206 -14.27 -23.76 -18.52
#